data_AF-A0A6L6F5S5-F1
#
_entry.id   AF-A0A6L6F5S5-F1
#
_cell.length_a   1.000
_cell.length_b   1.000
_cell.length_c   1.000
_cell.angle_alpha   90.00
_cell.angle_beta   90.00
_cell.angle_gamma   90.00
#
_symmetry.space_group_name_H-M   'P 1'
#
loop_
_entity.id
_entity.type
_entity.pdbx_description
1 polymer ?
#
loop_
_entity_poly.entity_id
_entity_poly.type
_entity_poly.pdbx_seq_one_letter_code
_entity_poly.pdbx_strand_id
1 'polypeptide(L)'
;MMKRILLSLLLCSVGFLAAASDEDKEIKVIEHAKQEACKGDKNCEKYFVDAIGISAMVAHYHGECIVDKDGSEQCKDAEKLYRHIMKKYENNG
;
A
#
# COMPACT_ATOMS: atom_id res chain seq x y z
N MET A 1 -41.55 -18.63 10.28
CA MET A 1 -40.51 -18.99 9.29
C MET A 1 -39.58 -17.82 8.95
N MET A 2 -40.09 -16.62 8.62
CA MET A 2 -39.27 -15.43 8.28
C MET A 2 -38.23 -15.02 9.35
N LYS A 3 -38.54 -15.17 10.66
CA LYS A 3 -37.60 -14.85 11.75
C LYS A 3 -36.32 -15.68 11.76
N ARG A 4 -36.35 -16.93 11.29
CA ARG A 4 -35.15 -17.79 11.24
C ARG A 4 -34.24 -17.42 10.07
N ILE A 5 -34.82 -17.05 8.93
CA ILE A 5 -34.09 -16.60 7.74
C ILE A 5 -33.35 -15.28 8.04
N LEU A 6 -34.00 -14.34 8.74
CA LEU A 6 -33.39 -13.09 9.18
C LEU A 6 -32.19 -13.32 10.11
N LEU A 7 -32.28 -14.26 11.07
CA LEU A 7 -31.15 -14.60 11.94
C LEU A 7 -29.99 -15.24 11.17
N SER A 8 -30.27 -16.07 10.16
CA SER A 8 -29.23 -16.68 9.32
C SER A 8 -28.51 -15.65 8.43
N LEU A 9 -29.23 -14.65 7.89
CA LEU A 9 -28.61 -13.56 7.13
C LEU A 9 -27.71 -12.66 7.99
N LEU A 10 -28.12 -12.39 9.24
CA LEU A 10 -27.34 -11.62 10.20
C LEU A 10 -26.05 -12.33 10.66
N LEU A 11 -26.06 -13.66 10.70
CA LEU A 11 -24.88 -14.47 11.03
C LEU A 11 -23.92 -14.60 9.83
N CYS A 12 -24.41 -14.53 8.60
CA CYS A 12 -23.54 -14.46 7.41
C CYS A 12 -22.80 -13.12 7.32
N SER A 13 -23.44 -11.98 7.61
CA SER A 13 -22.80 -10.66 7.50
C SER A 13 -21.72 -10.40 8.55
N VAL A 14 -21.81 -10.98 9.75
CA VAL A 14 -20.73 -10.91 10.75
C VAL A 14 -19.51 -11.75 10.36
N GLY A 15 -19.68 -12.83 9.58
CA GLY A 15 -18.58 -13.57 8.98
C GLY A 15 -17.82 -12.76 7.92
N PHE A 16 -18.52 -11.94 7.13
CA PHE A 16 -17.91 -11.04 6.14
C PHE A 16 -17.17 -9.85 6.76
N LEU A 17 -17.59 -9.38 7.94
CA LEU A 17 -16.92 -8.27 8.64
C LEU A 17 -15.71 -8.72 9.48
N ALA A 18 -15.71 -9.97 9.96
CA ALA A 18 -14.56 -10.57 10.64
C ALA A 18 -13.43 -10.98 9.66
N ALA A 19 -13.70 -10.94 8.36
CA ALA A 19 -12.78 -11.26 7.28
C ALA A 19 -12.24 -10.02 6.53
N ALA A 20 -12.30 -8.83 7.14
CA ALA A 20 -11.47 -7.73 6.67
C ALA A 20 -10.02 -8.11 6.99
N SER A 21 -9.34 -8.71 6.02
CA SER A 21 -7.95 -9.14 6.12
C SER A 21 -7.06 -7.95 6.48
N ASP A 22 -5.84 -8.20 6.99
CA ASP A 22 -4.88 -7.11 7.21
C ASP A 22 -4.58 -6.33 5.90
N GLU A 23 -4.72 -7.00 4.75
CA GLU A 23 -4.68 -6.38 3.42
C GLU A 23 -5.76 -5.29 3.24
N ASP A 24 -6.99 -5.51 3.72
CA ASP A 24 -8.05 -4.49 3.69
C ASP A 24 -7.73 -3.27 4.56
N LYS A 25 -6.87 -3.42 5.58
CA LYS A 25 -6.43 -2.28 6.41
C LYS A 25 -5.35 -1.47 5.68
N GLU A 26 -4.39 -2.14 5.06
CA GLU A 26 -3.32 -1.49 4.29
C GLU A 26 -3.89 -0.71 3.10
N ILE A 27 -4.84 -1.31 2.37
CA ILE A 27 -5.57 -0.65 1.28
C ILE A 27 -6.30 0.59 1.82
N LYS A 28 -6.99 0.49 2.97
CA LYS A 28 -7.68 1.64 3.57
C LYS A 28 -6.74 2.77 3.97
N VAL A 29 -5.53 2.47 4.43
CA VAL A 29 -4.52 3.49 4.75
C VAL A 29 -4.08 4.24 3.49
N ILE A 30 -3.81 3.52 2.40
CA ILE A 30 -3.45 4.11 1.10
C ILE A 30 -4.60 4.98 0.58
N GLU A 31 -5.83 4.48 0.63
CA GLU A 31 -7.02 5.20 0.19
C GLU A 31 -7.25 6.48 0.99
N HIS A 32 -7.06 6.42 2.32
CA HIS A 32 -7.18 7.58 3.18
C HIS A 32 -6.07 8.61 2.90
N ALA A 33 -4.81 8.18 2.81
CA ALA A 33 -3.69 9.07 2.51
C ALA A 33 -3.86 9.75 1.14
N LYS A 34 -4.33 9.01 0.13
CA LYS A 34 -4.68 9.54 -1.19
C LYS A 34 -5.76 10.62 -1.11
N GLN A 35 -6.83 10.35 -0.35
CA GLN A 35 -7.91 11.32 -0.16
C GLN A 35 -7.43 12.59 0.53
N GLU A 36 -6.64 12.48 1.58
CA GLU A 36 -6.10 13.64 2.31
C GLU A 36 -5.14 14.47 1.44
N ALA A 37 -4.26 13.80 0.68
CA ALA A 37 -3.28 14.46 -0.17
C ALA A 37 -3.91 15.14 -1.38
N CYS A 38 -4.87 14.48 -2.04
CA CYS A 38 -5.39 14.92 -3.33
C CYS A 38 -6.78 15.56 -3.27
N LYS A 39 -7.53 15.38 -2.19
CA LYS A 39 -8.86 15.98 -1.95
C LYS A 39 -9.84 15.80 -3.13
N GLY A 40 -9.75 14.66 -3.82
CA GLY A 40 -10.60 14.32 -4.97
C GLY A 40 -10.09 14.77 -6.34
N ASP A 41 -8.94 15.44 -6.45
CA ASP A 41 -8.31 15.76 -7.74
C ASP A 41 -7.83 14.48 -8.42
N LYS A 42 -8.44 14.14 -9.56
CA LYS A 42 -8.16 12.88 -10.29
C LYS A 42 -6.76 12.78 -10.88
N ASN A 43 -6.16 13.90 -11.26
CA ASN A 43 -4.80 13.90 -11.78
C ASN A 43 -3.80 13.68 -10.63
N CYS A 44 -4.00 14.34 -9.50
CA CYS A 44 -3.22 14.09 -8.29
C CYS A 44 -3.37 12.63 -7.84
N GLU A 45 -4.60 12.11 -7.74
CA GLU A 45 -4.85 10.73 -7.29
C GLU A 45 -4.11 9.71 -8.15
N LYS A 46 -4.08 9.92 -9.47
CA LYS A 46 -3.32 9.07 -10.39
C LYS A 46 -1.82 9.10 -10.08
N TYR A 47 -1.21 10.30 -10.00
CA TYR A 47 0.22 10.42 -9.71
C TYR A 47 0.59 9.90 -8.32
N PHE A 48 -0.30 10.03 -7.34
CA PHE A 48 -0.11 9.50 -6.00
C PHE A 48 -0.01 7.97 -6.02
N VAL A 49 -0.94 7.29 -6.69
CA VAL A 49 -0.93 5.82 -6.81
C VAL A 49 0.30 5.34 -7.60
N ASP A 50 0.63 6.01 -8.71
CA ASP A 50 1.82 5.69 -9.50
C ASP A 50 3.11 5.81 -8.66
N ALA A 51 3.22 6.88 -7.85
CA ALA A 51 4.36 7.11 -6.97
C ALA A 51 4.49 6.05 -5.86
N ILE A 52 3.37 5.61 -5.27
CA ILE A 52 3.37 4.50 -4.29
C ILE A 52 3.84 3.21 -4.95
N GLY A 53 3.31 2.88 -6.13
CA GLY A 53 3.70 1.67 -6.87
C GLY A 53 5.20 1.64 -7.17
N ILE A 54 5.76 2.74 -7.68
CA ILE A 54 7.19 2.88 -7.94
C ILE A 54 8.00 2.73 -6.66
N SER A 55 7.58 3.37 -5.57
CA SER A 55 8.30 3.31 -4.28
C SER A 55 8.31 1.90 -3.70
N ALA A 56 7.19 1.19 -3.78
CA ALA A 56 7.08 -0.21 -3.34
C ALA A 56 7.99 -1.12 -4.16
N MET A 57 8.01 -0.96 -5.50
CA MET A 57 8.90 -1.72 -6.37
C MET A 57 10.39 -1.47 -6.05
N VAL A 58 10.78 -0.21 -5.88
CA VAL A 58 12.16 0.16 -5.55
C VAL A 58 12.56 -0.42 -4.19
N ALA A 59 11.69 -0.34 -3.18
CA ALA A 59 11.94 -0.90 -1.86
C ALA A 59 12.08 -2.43 -1.91
N HIS A 60 11.20 -3.11 -2.65
CA HIS A 60 11.26 -4.55 -2.85
C HIS A 60 12.58 -4.98 -3.51
N TYR A 61 12.90 -4.39 -4.66
CA TYR A 61 14.12 -4.72 -5.40
C TYR A 61 15.40 -4.39 -4.61
N HIS A 62 15.43 -3.26 -3.90
CA HIS A 62 16.52 -2.95 -2.99
C HIS A 62 16.69 -4.01 -1.88
N GLY A 63 15.57 -4.49 -1.32
CA GLY A 63 15.55 -5.58 -0.34
C GLY A 63 16.14 -6.88 -0.90
N GLU A 64 15.74 -7.28 -2.11
CA GLU A 64 16.28 -8.46 -2.80
C GLU A 64 17.80 -8.35 -2.99
N CYS A 65 18.29 -7.20 -3.47
CA CYS A 65 19.73 -6.94 -3.62
C CYS A 65 20.52 -7.15 -2.32
N ILE A 66 19.95 -6.77 -1.16
CA ILE A 66 20.59 -6.96 0.15
C ILE A 66 20.60 -8.44 0.53
N VAL A 67 19.47 -9.14 0.37
CA VAL A 67 19.33 -10.56 0.73
C VAL A 67 20.29 -11.41 -0.09
N ASP A 68 20.37 -11.14 -1.40
CA ASP A 68 21.18 -11.90 -2.34
C ASP A 68 22.66 -11.46 -2.35
N LYS A 69 22.98 -10.38 -1.62
CA LYS A 69 24.32 -9.73 -1.62
C LYS A 69 24.79 -9.39 -3.04
N ASP A 70 23.86 -8.97 -3.90
CA ASP A 70 24.16 -8.63 -5.28
C ASP A 70 24.85 -7.26 -5.37
N GLY A 71 26.09 -7.27 -5.89
CA GLY A 71 26.92 -6.09 -6.11
C GLY A 71 26.82 -5.52 -7.53
N SER A 72 25.84 -5.97 -8.33
CA SER A 72 25.59 -5.49 -9.68
C SER A 72 25.33 -3.98 -9.74
N GLU A 73 25.58 -3.37 -10.90
CA GLU A 73 25.27 -1.95 -11.09
C GLU A 73 23.77 -1.68 -10.97
N GLN A 74 22.91 -2.62 -11.37
CA GLN A 74 21.46 -2.49 -11.17
C GLN A 74 21.09 -2.36 -9.69
N CYS A 75 21.70 -3.18 -8.82
CA CYS A 75 21.45 -3.11 -7.38
C CYS A 75 21.99 -1.82 -6.74
N LYS A 76 23.15 -1.33 -7.21
CA LYS A 76 23.68 -0.03 -6.75
C LYS A 76 22.77 1.13 -7.16
N ASP A 77 22.21 1.09 -8.36
CA ASP A 77 21.29 2.14 -8.82
C ASP A 77 19.95 2.09 -8.07
N ALA A 78 19.45 0.90 -7.76
CA ALA A 78 18.28 0.72 -6.90
C ALA A 78 18.51 1.28 -5.49
N GLU A 79 19.68 1.01 -4.90
CA GLU A 79 20.05 1.57 -3.60
C GLU A 79 20.10 3.10 -3.62
N LYS A 80 20.70 3.71 -4.66
CA LYS A 80 20.73 5.18 -4.81
C LYS A 80 19.31 5.75 -4.88
N LEU A 81 18.44 5.13 -5.66
CA LEU A 81 17.06 5.59 -5.84
C LEU A 81 16.27 5.43 -4.53
N TYR A 82 16.40 4.29 -3.84
CA TYR A 82 15.80 4.05 -2.54
C TYR A 82 16.24 5.11 -1.51
N ARG A 83 17.55 5.35 -1.38
CA ARG A 83 18.10 6.38 -0.49
C ARG A 83 17.60 7.78 -0.83
N HIS A 84 17.46 8.10 -2.12
CA HIS A 84 16.92 9.39 -2.54
C HIS A 84 15.48 9.59 -2.06
N ILE A 85 14.63 8.58 -2.27
CA ILE A 85 13.23 8.59 -1.83
C ILE A 85 13.15 8.73 -0.30
N MET A 86 13.89 7.92 0.46
CA MET A 86 13.90 7.97 1.92
C MET A 86 14.37 9.33 2.46
N LYS A 87 15.43 9.90 1.87
CA LYS A 87 15.90 11.24 2.24
C LYS A 87 14.83 12.32 2.01
N LYS A 88 14.00 12.18 0.98
CA LYS A 88 12.89 13.12 0.74
C LYS A 88 11.77 12.96 1.77
N TYR A 89 11.52 11.76 2.26
CA TYR A 89 10.60 11.55 3.37
C TYR A 89 11.12 12.18 4.68
N GLU A 90 12.38 11.93 5.04
CA GLU A 90 12.98 12.46 6.28
C GLU A 90 13.06 14.00 6.32
N ASN A 91 13.24 14.65 5.16
CA ASN A 91 13.37 16.12 5.10
C ASN A 91 12.02 16.87 4.93
N ASN A 92 10.93 16.16 4.62
CA ASN A 92 9.60 16.75 4.46
C ASN A 92 8.61 16.30 5.55
N GLY A 93 9.07 15.50 6.52
CA GLY A 93 8.32 15.08 7.72
C GLY A 93 8.53 15.99 8.91
#